data_AF-A0A847ZYX3-F1
#
_entry.id   AF-A0A847ZYX3-F1
#
_cell.length_a   1.000
_cell.length_b   1.000
_cell.length_c   1.000
_cell.angle_alpha   90.00
_cell.angle_beta   90.00
_cell.angle_gamma   90.00
#
_symmetry.space_group_name_H-M   'P 1'
#
loop_
_entity.id
_entity.type
_entity.pdbx_description
1 polymer ?
#
loop_
_entity_poly.entity_id
_entity_poly.type
_entity_poly.pdbx_seq_one_letter_code
_entity_poly.pdbx_strand_id
1 'polypeptide(L)'
;QSHPVAQSLADTVKLHNLPIASLQTLIEAHRFDLYADAMPDVTTLEVYFGETQSALFQLASMILHPPLAAAAATASGLAGVAFGLARALPDPEISRRLLPVNATRENLLALAEKRLVEAHDAISQLPMQLRPAFLPLSVASLYLAAAQAGKTSVPQWRRQWRIWRSARQEMA
;
A
#
# COMPACT_ATOMS: atom_id res chain seq x y z
N GLN A 1 -27.56 -2.69 17.43
CA GLN A 1 -26.43 -1.92 17.97
C GLN A 1 -25.51 -1.61 16.80
N SER A 2 -25.12 -0.35 16.60
CA SER A 2 -24.16 0.03 15.56
C SER A 2 -22.75 -0.43 15.95
N HIS A 3 -22.01 -1.01 14.99
CA HIS A 3 -20.65 -1.47 15.22
C HIS A 3 -19.70 -0.25 15.36
N PRO A 4 -18.88 -0.13 16.42
CA PRO A 4 -18.11 1.09 16.72
C PRO A 4 -17.17 1.50 15.59
N VAL A 5 -16.48 0.53 14.96
CA VAL A 5 -15.59 0.81 13.81
C VAL A 5 -16.36 1.33 12.59
N ALA A 6 -17.56 0.80 12.34
CA ALA A 6 -18.36 1.20 11.19
C ALA A 6 -18.90 2.63 11.38
N GLN A 7 -19.23 3.00 12.61
CA GLN A 7 -19.65 4.35 12.95
C GLN A 7 -18.51 5.35 12.77
N SER A 8 -17.32 5.07 13.32
CA SER A 8 -16.15 5.94 13.13
C SER A 8 -15.73 6.07 11.67
N LEU A 9 -15.81 4.99 10.87
CA LEU A 9 -15.58 5.06 9.43
C LEU A 9 -16.62 5.96 8.74
N ALA A 10 -17.92 5.78 9.03
CA ALA A 10 -18.98 6.59 8.45
C ALA A 10 -18.82 8.09 8.77
N ASP A 11 -18.43 8.40 10.01
CA ASP A 11 -18.15 9.77 10.45
C ASP A 11 -16.94 10.36 9.71
N THR A 12 -15.88 9.55 9.52
CA THR A 12 -14.67 9.95 8.76
C THR A 12 -14.99 10.21 7.28
N VAL A 13 -15.80 9.35 6.65
CA VAL A 13 -16.25 9.52 5.27
C VAL A 13 -17.01 10.84 5.10
N LYS A 14 -17.92 11.16 6.03
CA LYS A 14 -18.66 12.41 6.02
C LYS A 14 -17.75 13.62 6.24
N LEU A 15 -16.87 13.57 7.24
CA LEU A 15 -16.00 14.68 7.61
C LEU A 15 -15.05 15.09 6.49
N HIS A 16 -14.48 14.11 5.78
CA HIS A 16 -13.49 14.35 4.72
C HIS A 16 -14.07 14.22 3.30
N ASN A 17 -15.39 14.05 3.18
CA ASN A 17 -16.09 13.82 1.91
C ASN A 17 -15.40 12.74 1.05
N LEU A 18 -15.08 11.60 1.69
CA LEU A 18 -14.34 10.53 1.02
C LEU A 18 -15.22 9.83 -0.03
N PRO A 19 -14.65 9.41 -1.17
CA PRO A 19 -15.40 8.74 -2.22
C PRO A 19 -15.81 7.35 -1.76
N ILE A 20 -17.10 7.17 -1.47
CA ILE A 20 -17.69 5.87 -1.10
C ILE A 20 -17.38 4.82 -2.18
N ALA A 21 -17.38 5.21 -3.45
CA ALA A 21 -17.05 4.35 -4.57
C ALA A 21 -15.66 3.69 -4.40
N SER A 22 -14.64 4.43 -3.94
CA SER A 22 -13.30 3.86 -3.72
C SER A 22 -13.28 2.81 -2.60
N LEU A 23 -14.07 3.01 -1.54
CA LEU A 23 -14.22 2.03 -0.46
C LEU A 23 -14.98 0.78 -0.95
N GLN A 24 -16.00 0.96 -1.79
CA GLN A 24 -16.71 -0.16 -2.43
C GLN A 24 -15.79 -0.95 -3.35
N THR A 25 -15.01 -0.28 -4.21
CA THR A 25 -14.02 -0.93 -5.08
C THR A 25 -13.01 -1.73 -4.25
N LEU A 26 -12.51 -1.18 -3.15
CA LEU A 26 -11.61 -1.90 -2.24
C LEU A 26 -12.25 -3.19 -1.69
N ILE A 27 -13.52 -3.13 -1.28
CA ILE A 27 -14.27 -4.30 -0.77
C ILE A 27 -14.47 -5.32 -1.89
N GLU A 28 -14.86 -4.87 -3.09
CA GLU A 28 -15.06 -5.75 -4.24
C GLU A 28 -13.75 -6.43 -4.66
N ALA A 29 -12.62 -5.73 -4.64
CA ALA A 29 -11.30 -6.30 -4.91
C ALA A 29 -10.94 -7.39 -3.88
N HIS A 30 -11.26 -7.18 -2.60
CA HIS A 30 -11.06 -8.20 -1.55
C HIS A 30 -11.95 -9.43 -1.69
N ARG A 31 -12.96 -9.44 -2.58
CA ARG A 31 -13.70 -10.68 -2.88
C ARG A 31 -12.78 -11.75 -3.45
N PHE A 32 -11.72 -11.38 -4.18
CA PHE A 32 -10.69 -12.31 -4.64
C PHE A 32 -10.13 -13.14 -3.50
N ASP A 33 -9.90 -12.52 -2.33
CA ASP A 33 -9.30 -13.19 -1.18
C ASP A 33 -10.18 -14.29 -0.56
N LEU A 34 -11.47 -14.32 -0.91
CA LEU A 34 -12.43 -15.32 -0.44
C LEU A 34 -12.44 -16.58 -1.30
N TYR A 35 -11.96 -16.49 -2.54
CA TYR A 35 -11.89 -17.62 -3.46
C TYR A 35 -10.49 -18.24 -3.43
N ALA A 36 -10.43 -19.54 -3.70
CA ALA A 36 -9.16 -20.29 -3.78
C ALA A 36 -8.53 -20.21 -5.18
N ASP A 37 -8.96 -19.25 -6.00
CA ASP A 37 -8.46 -19.07 -7.36
C ASP A 37 -7.04 -18.51 -7.33
N ALA A 38 -6.19 -19.01 -8.22
CA ALA A 38 -4.83 -18.51 -8.36
C ALA A 38 -4.84 -17.10 -8.98
N MET A 39 -3.96 -16.22 -8.50
CA MET A 39 -3.74 -14.91 -9.13
C MET A 39 -3.30 -15.12 -10.59
N PRO A 40 -4.03 -14.61 -11.60
CA PRO A 40 -3.79 -14.98 -13.00
C PRO A 40 -2.42 -14.54 -13.54
N ASP A 41 -2.08 -13.27 -13.33
CA ASP A 41 -0.89 -12.64 -13.86
C ASP A 41 -0.49 -11.39 -13.06
N VAL A 42 0.68 -10.85 -13.38
CA VAL A 42 1.26 -9.67 -12.71
C VAL A 42 0.41 -8.43 -12.93
N THR A 43 -0.22 -8.28 -14.10
CA THR A 43 -1.07 -7.13 -14.43
C THR A 43 -2.31 -7.12 -13.54
N THR A 44 -2.96 -8.26 -13.36
CA THR A 44 -4.11 -8.44 -12.46
C THR A 44 -3.71 -8.19 -11.01
N LEU A 45 -2.51 -8.63 -10.60
CA LEU A 45 -1.97 -8.34 -9.27
C LEU A 45 -1.74 -6.83 -9.05
N GLU A 46 -1.21 -6.12 -10.03
CA GLU A 46 -1.04 -4.66 -9.95
C GLU A 46 -2.40 -3.95 -9.83
N VAL A 47 -3.42 -4.40 -10.56
CA VAL A 47 -4.80 -3.89 -10.43
C VAL A 47 -5.34 -4.14 -9.02
N TYR A 48 -5.21 -5.36 -8.49
CA TYR A 48 -5.62 -5.71 -7.13
C TYR A 48 -4.95 -4.81 -6.09
N PHE A 49 -3.64 -4.55 -6.20
CA PHE A 49 -2.95 -3.63 -5.29
C PHE A 49 -3.35 -2.16 -5.51
N GLY A 50 -3.69 -1.78 -6.73
CA GLY A 50 -4.29 -0.48 -7.04
C GLY A 50 -5.60 -0.25 -6.29
N GLU A 51 -6.50 -1.23 -6.34
CA GLU A 51 -7.82 -1.14 -5.73
C GLU A 51 -7.79 -1.32 -4.21
N THR A 52 -6.80 -2.03 -3.66
CA THR A 52 -6.69 -2.30 -2.22
C THR A 52 -5.71 -1.42 -1.47
N GLN A 53 -4.44 -1.34 -1.92
CA GLN A 53 -3.38 -0.64 -1.19
C GLN A 53 -3.24 0.81 -1.67
N SER A 54 -3.24 1.05 -2.98
CA SER A 54 -3.10 2.42 -3.53
C SER A 54 -4.27 3.31 -3.12
N ALA A 55 -5.48 2.74 -3.07
CA ALA A 55 -6.67 3.43 -2.57
C ALA A 55 -6.46 3.98 -1.14
N LEU A 56 -5.79 3.25 -0.25
CA LEU A 56 -5.55 3.70 1.13
C LEU A 56 -4.57 4.88 1.20
N PHE A 57 -3.51 4.88 0.38
CA PHE A 57 -2.59 6.03 0.27
C PHE A 57 -3.31 7.27 -0.28
N GLN A 58 -4.21 7.08 -1.26
CA GLN A 58 -4.98 8.17 -1.83
C GLN A 58 -6.00 8.73 -0.83
N LEU A 59 -6.73 7.87 -0.12
CA LEU A 59 -7.67 8.28 0.92
C LEU A 59 -6.97 8.99 2.08
N ALA A 60 -5.79 8.53 2.50
CA ALA A 60 -4.97 9.22 3.49
C ALA A 60 -4.57 10.63 3.03
N SER A 61 -4.18 10.79 1.76
CA SER A 61 -3.89 12.10 1.15
C SER A 61 -5.11 13.03 1.16
N MET A 62 -6.31 12.50 0.93
CA MET A 62 -7.57 13.25 1.02
C MET A 62 -7.90 13.67 2.45
N ILE A 63 -7.61 12.82 3.44
CA ILE A 63 -7.81 13.14 4.86
C ILE A 63 -6.84 14.26 5.29
N LEU A 64 -5.56 14.16 4.91
CA LEU A 64 -4.53 15.12 5.33
C LEU A 64 -4.71 16.49 4.67
N HIS A 65 -4.92 16.54 3.36
CA HIS A 65 -5.02 17.81 2.64
C HIS A 65 -5.91 17.71 1.38
N PRO A 66 -7.25 17.78 1.53
CA PRO A 66 -8.18 17.57 0.40
C PRO A 66 -7.89 18.43 -0.84
N PRO A 67 -7.56 19.75 -0.73
CA PRO A 67 -7.30 20.58 -1.91
C PRO A 67 -6.09 20.15 -2.76
N LEU A 68 -5.14 19.41 -2.18
CA LEU A 68 -3.92 18.98 -2.87
C LEU A 68 -3.94 17.48 -3.21
N ALA A 69 -4.88 16.72 -2.64
CA ALA A 69 -4.88 15.26 -2.70
C ALA A 69 -4.88 14.69 -4.13
N ALA A 70 -5.43 15.40 -5.11
CA ALA A 70 -5.38 14.99 -6.52
C ALA A 70 -3.94 14.81 -7.05
N ALA A 71 -2.98 15.62 -6.56
CA ALA A 71 -1.58 15.50 -6.95
C ALA A 71 -0.94 14.18 -6.48
N ALA A 72 -1.51 13.53 -5.45
CA ALA A 72 -1.00 12.29 -4.90
C ALA A 72 -1.34 11.05 -5.75
N ALA A 73 -2.19 11.15 -6.77
CA ALA A 73 -2.75 9.98 -7.48
C ALA A 73 -1.67 9.01 -8.01
N THR A 74 -0.67 9.53 -8.74
CA THR A 74 0.42 8.72 -9.28
C THR A 74 1.27 8.10 -8.18
N ALA A 75 1.62 8.88 -7.15
CA ALA A 75 2.40 8.40 -6.01
C ALA A 75 1.64 7.29 -5.25
N SER A 76 0.34 7.46 -5.02
CA SER A 76 -0.54 6.48 -4.39
C SER A 76 -0.57 5.17 -5.18
N GLY A 77 -0.72 5.25 -6.50
CA GLY A 77 -0.67 4.10 -7.41
C GLY A 77 0.59 3.27 -7.22
N LEU A 78 1.75 3.91 -7.41
CA LEU A 78 3.07 3.27 -7.31
C LEU A 78 3.36 2.75 -5.90
N ALA A 79 3.03 3.53 -4.87
CA ALA A 79 3.23 3.17 -3.47
C ALA A 79 2.42 1.93 -3.07
N GLY A 80 1.17 1.83 -3.50
CA GLY A 80 0.32 0.68 -3.17
C GLY A 80 0.82 -0.62 -3.79
N VAL A 81 1.24 -0.59 -5.06
CA VAL A 81 1.84 -1.75 -5.73
C VAL A 81 3.15 -2.16 -5.05
N ALA A 82 4.04 -1.20 -4.80
CA ALA A 82 5.32 -1.44 -4.13
C ALA A 82 5.11 -2.03 -2.73
N PHE A 83 4.20 -1.46 -1.93
CA PHE A 83 3.91 -1.90 -0.58
C PHE A 83 3.25 -3.29 -0.55
N GLY A 84 2.30 -3.53 -1.47
CA GLY A 84 1.61 -4.81 -1.62
C GLY A 84 2.58 -5.94 -1.93
N LEU A 85 3.42 -5.76 -2.96
CA LEU A 85 4.45 -6.73 -3.33
C LEU A 85 5.46 -6.94 -2.21
N ALA A 86 5.98 -5.85 -1.65
CA ALA A 86 6.98 -5.91 -0.58
C ALA A 86 6.46 -6.73 0.61
N ARG A 87 5.19 -6.53 1.03
CA ARG A 87 4.59 -7.30 2.12
C ARG A 87 4.31 -8.75 1.75
N ALA A 88 3.90 -9.02 0.51
CA ALA A 88 3.53 -10.37 0.07
C ALA A 88 4.75 -11.30 -0.07
N LEU A 89 5.85 -10.80 -0.63
CA LEU A 89 7.03 -11.61 -0.99
C LEU A 89 7.72 -12.36 0.16
N PRO A 90 7.93 -11.80 1.36
CA PRO A 90 8.53 -12.56 2.45
C PRO A 90 7.54 -13.54 3.09
N ASP A 91 6.24 -13.22 3.10
CA ASP A 91 5.24 -14.01 3.81
C ASP A 91 4.79 -15.22 2.96
N PRO A 92 5.01 -16.47 3.41
CA PRO A 92 4.70 -17.66 2.61
C PRO A 92 3.19 -17.89 2.42
N GLU A 93 2.35 -17.45 3.34
CA GLU A 93 0.90 -17.59 3.23
C GLU A 93 0.35 -16.57 2.23
N ILE A 94 0.75 -15.31 2.38
CA ILE A 94 0.36 -14.24 1.45
C ILE A 94 0.91 -14.53 0.06
N SER A 95 2.17 -14.96 -0.05
CA SER A 95 2.79 -15.33 -1.32
C SER A 95 1.99 -16.40 -2.07
N ARG A 96 1.61 -17.47 -1.37
CA ARG A 96 0.85 -18.58 -1.98
C ARG A 96 -0.52 -18.12 -2.51
N ARG A 97 -1.17 -17.20 -1.81
CA ARG A 97 -2.51 -16.71 -2.17
C ARG A 97 -2.48 -15.65 -3.28
N LEU A 98 -1.57 -14.67 -3.18
CA LEU A 98 -1.63 -13.46 -3.99
C LEU A 98 -0.65 -13.45 -5.16
N LEU A 99 0.46 -14.19 -5.13
CA LEU A 99 1.46 -14.09 -6.19
C LEU A 99 1.10 -14.99 -7.37
N PRO A 100 1.18 -14.49 -8.62
CA PRO A 100 0.88 -15.27 -9.81
C PRO A 100 1.79 -16.49 -9.92
N VAL A 101 1.19 -17.65 -10.18
CA VAL A 101 1.95 -18.91 -10.32
C VAL A 101 2.90 -18.90 -11.53
N ASN A 102 2.64 -18.02 -12.50
CA ASN A 102 3.42 -17.88 -13.74
C ASN A 102 4.59 -16.89 -13.57
N ALA A 103 4.67 -16.16 -12.44
CA ALA A 103 5.68 -15.13 -12.21
C ALA A 103 6.81 -15.65 -11.34
N THR A 104 8.06 -15.43 -11.77
CA THR A 104 9.21 -15.79 -10.94
C THR A 104 9.33 -14.83 -9.76
N ARG A 105 9.82 -15.34 -8.63
CA ARG A 105 10.11 -14.52 -7.44
C ARG A 105 11.09 -13.37 -7.76
N GLU A 106 12.07 -13.62 -8.61
CA GLU A 106 13.04 -12.63 -9.07
C GLU A 106 12.35 -11.48 -9.83
N ASN A 107 11.46 -11.79 -10.77
CA ASN A 107 10.72 -10.76 -11.51
C ASN A 107 9.81 -9.94 -10.59
N LEU A 108 9.18 -10.59 -9.60
CA LEU A 108 8.32 -9.90 -8.63
C LEU A 108 9.12 -9.00 -7.67
N LEU A 109 10.31 -9.43 -7.25
CA LEU A 109 11.23 -8.59 -6.48
C LEU A 109 11.69 -7.37 -7.29
N ALA A 110 12.12 -7.60 -8.53
CA ALA A 110 12.55 -6.52 -9.43
C ALA A 110 11.42 -5.52 -9.70
N LEU A 111 10.19 -6.00 -9.88
CA LEU A 111 9.01 -5.13 -10.02
C LEU A 111 8.75 -4.32 -8.75
N ALA A 112 8.81 -4.95 -7.57
CA ALA A 112 8.58 -4.27 -6.30
C ALA A 112 9.62 -3.17 -6.05
N GLU A 113 10.89 -3.45 -6.33
CA GLU A 113 11.99 -2.48 -6.24
C GLU A 113 11.80 -1.33 -7.22
N LYS A 114 11.48 -1.63 -8.49
CA LYS A 114 11.19 -0.61 -9.50
C LYS A 114 10.06 0.31 -9.05
N ARG A 115 8.92 -0.24 -8.64
CA ARG A 115 7.77 0.54 -8.17
C ARG A 115 8.08 1.34 -6.91
N LEU A 116 8.93 0.81 -6.04
CA LEU A 116 9.36 1.53 -4.84
C LEU A 116 10.21 2.75 -5.21
N VAL A 117 11.13 2.64 -6.17
CA VAL A 117 11.91 3.78 -6.66
C VAL A 117 11.00 4.83 -7.31
N GLU A 118 10.16 4.42 -8.25
CA GLU A 118 9.21 5.31 -8.92
C GLU A 118 8.26 6.00 -7.92
N ALA A 119 7.82 5.29 -6.87
CA ALA A 119 7.01 5.87 -5.80
C ALA A 119 7.77 6.95 -5.02
N HIS A 120 9.02 6.70 -4.62
CA HIS A 120 9.83 7.71 -3.91
C HIS A 120 10.07 8.95 -4.77
N ASP A 121 10.36 8.78 -6.06
CA ASP A 121 10.54 9.89 -6.99
C ASP A 121 9.25 10.71 -7.10
N ALA A 122 8.10 10.06 -7.28
CA ALA A 122 6.80 10.72 -7.32
C ALA A 122 6.47 11.45 -6.00
N ILE A 123 6.73 10.83 -4.84
CA ILE A 123 6.51 11.43 -3.52
C ILE A 123 7.41 12.66 -3.31
N SER A 124 8.64 12.65 -3.80
CA SER A 124 9.57 13.78 -3.66
C SER A 124 9.04 15.07 -4.32
N GLN A 125 8.25 14.92 -5.40
CA GLN A 125 7.63 16.02 -6.13
C GLN A 125 6.33 16.52 -5.49
N LEU A 126 5.81 15.81 -4.48
CA LEU A 126 4.57 16.22 -3.80
C LEU A 126 4.82 17.41 -2.85
N PRO A 127 3.79 18.25 -2.65
CA PRO A 127 3.74 19.21 -1.56
C PRO A 127 4.01 18.52 -0.21
N MET A 128 4.74 19.20 0.67
CA MET A 128 5.12 18.65 1.99
C MET A 128 3.91 18.21 2.83
N GLN A 129 2.76 18.84 2.64
CA GLN A 129 1.50 18.53 3.33
C GLN A 129 0.99 17.12 3.03
N LEU A 130 1.38 16.54 1.88
CA LEU A 130 0.92 15.22 1.46
C LEU A 130 1.91 14.09 1.78
N ARG A 131 3.19 14.40 1.95
CA ARG A 131 4.24 13.39 2.20
C ARG A 131 3.94 12.48 3.40
N PRO A 132 3.37 12.98 4.53
CA PRO A 132 3.04 12.12 5.67
C PRO A 132 2.06 10.97 5.35
N ALA A 133 1.22 11.09 4.31
CA ALA A 133 0.33 9.99 3.87
C ALA A 133 1.12 8.74 3.46
N PHE A 134 2.38 8.93 3.04
CA PHE A 134 3.24 7.89 2.49
C PHE A 134 4.24 7.31 3.51
N LEU A 135 4.24 7.79 4.76
CA LEU A 135 5.10 7.23 5.82
C LEU A 135 5.00 5.70 5.98
N PRO A 136 3.83 5.05 5.82
CA PRO A 136 3.76 3.58 5.84
C PRO A 136 4.62 2.91 4.76
N LEU A 137 4.87 3.55 3.61
CA LEU A 137 5.74 3.02 2.55
C LEU A 137 7.20 2.86 3.03
N SER A 138 7.64 3.61 4.04
CA SER A 138 9.01 3.57 4.56
C SER A 138 9.46 2.18 5.03
N VAL A 139 8.52 1.28 5.37
CA VAL A 139 8.82 -0.10 5.77
C VAL A 139 8.93 -1.08 4.61
N ALA A 140 8.54 -0.69 3.39
CA ALA A 140 8.61 -1.54 2.20
C ALA A 140 10.03 -2.06 1.96
N SER A 141 11.04 -1.20 2.12
CA SER A 141 12.45 -1.61 2.00
C SER A 141 12.88 -2.67 3.02
N LEU A 142 12.28 -2.67 4.22
CA LEU A 142 12.55 -3.71 5.22
C LEU A 142 11.97 -5.05 4.79
N TYR A 143 10.77 -5.06 4.20
CA TYR A 143 10.16 -6.30 3.73
C TYR A 143 10.89 -6.86 2.50
N LEU A 144 11.32 -6.00 1.57
CA LEU A 144 12.13 -6.43 0.43
C LEU A 144 13.47 -7.03 0.87
N ALA A 145 14.17 -6.38 1.81
CA ALA A 145 15.39 -6.92 2.39
C ALA A 145 15.14 -8.26 3.11
N ALA A 146 14.00 -8.42 3.78
CA ALA A 146 13.62 -9.71 4.37
C ALA A 146 13.39 -10.77 3.28
N ALA A 147 12.66 -10.43 2.21
CA ALA A 147 12.35 -11.34 1.12
C ALA A 147 13.59 -11.82 0.37
N GLN A 148 14.56 -10.92 0.11
CA GLN A 148 15.86 -11.24 -0.49
C GLN A 148 16.70 -12.13 0.42
N ALA A 149 16.66 -11.90 1.74
CA ALA A 149 17.38 -12.70 2.73
C ALA A 149 16.67 -14.01 3.11
N GLY A 150 15.58 -14.39 2.41
CA GLY A 150 14.80 -15.60 2.70
C GLY A 150 14.07 -15.58 4.06
N LYS A 151 13.88 -14.39 4.65
CA LYS A 151 13.15 -14.22 5.92
C LYS A 151 11.66 -14.06 5.66
N THR A 152 10.85 -14.57 6.58
CA THR A 152 9.39 -14.59 6.42
C THR A 152 8.66 -13.37 6.98
N SER A 153 9.32 -12.56 7.81
CA SER A 153 8.70 -11.39 8.43
C SER A 153 9.73 -10.34 8.85
N VAL A 154 9.22 -9.14 9.15
CA VAL A 154 9.98 -8.03 9.74
C VAL A 154 9.48 -7.82 11.18
N PRO A 155 10.37 -7.81 12.19
CA PRO A 155 9.98 -7.55 13.58
C PRO A 155 9.20 -6.24 13.74
N GLN A 156 8.13 -6.25 14.54
CA GLN A 156 7.23 -5.10 14.70
C GLN A 156 7.96 -3.83 15.14
N TRP A 157 8.87 -3.93 16.12
CA TRP A 157 9.62 -2.78 16.62
C TRP A 157 10.49 -2.13 15.54
N ARG A 158 11.04 -2.91 14.59
CA ARG A 158 11.82 -2.37 13.45
C ARG A 158 10.94 -1.57 12.50
N ARG A 159 9.70 -2.03 12.26
CA ARG A 159 8.72 -1.30 11.44
C ARG A 159 8.36 0.03 12.09
N GLN A 160 8.02 0.02 13.38
CA GLN A 160 7.69 1.23 14.12
C GLN A 160 8.86 2.22 14.18
N TRP A 161 10.07 1.72 14.44
CA TRP A 161 11.28 2.56 14.46
C TRP A 161 11.59 3.16 13.09
N ARG A 162 11.38 2.41 12.00
CA ARG A 162 11.58 2.92 10.64
C ARG A 162 10.60 4.03 10.30
N ILE A 163 9.31 3.86 10.61
CA ILE A 163 8.28 4.90 10.41
C ILE A 163 8.64 6.15 11.22
N TRP A 164 8.97 5.99 12.51
CA TRP A 164 9.36 7.11 13.38
C TRP A 164 10.58 7.87 12.84
N ARG A 165 11.61 7.15 12.37
CA ARG A 165 12.81 7.77 11.79
C ARG A 165 12.48 8.53 10.50
N SER A 166 11.65 7.97 9.63
CA SER A 166 11.21 8.62 8.39
C SER A 166 10.38 9.87 8.67
N ALA A 167 9.45 9.82 9.63
CA ALA A 167 8.65 10.98 10.02
C ALA A 167 9.52 12.16 10.47
N ARG A 168 10.59 11.89 11.22
CA ARG A 168 11.54 12.94 11.66
C ARG A 168 12.37 13.54 10.52
N GLN A 169 12.58 12.79 9.44
CA GLN A 169 13.33 13.27 8.27
C GLN A 169 12.45 14.11 7.34
N GLU A 170 11.17 13.79 7.21
CA GLU A 170 10.23 14.57 6.39
C GLU A 170 9.75 15.87 7.04
N MET A 171 9.85 15.95 8.38
CA MET A 171 9.49 17.14 9.16
C MET A 171 10.65 18.13 9.36
N ALA A 172 11.86 17.80 8.91
CA ALA A 172 13.06 18.64 8.99
C ALA A 172 13.30 19.34 7.64
#